data_AF-A0A2P8AZW7-F1
#
_entry.id   AF-A0A2P8AZW7-F1
#
_cell.length_a   1.000
_cell.length_b   1.000
_cell.length_c   1.000
_cell.angle_alpha   90.00
_cell.angle_beta   90.00
_cell.angle_gamma   90.00
#
_symmetry.space_group_name_H-M   'P 1'
#
loop_
_entity.id
_entity.type
_entity.pdbx_description
1 polymer ?
#
loop_
_entity_poly.entity_id
_entity_poly.type
_entity_poly.pdbx_seq_one_letter_code
_entity_poly.pdbx_strand_id
1 'polypeptide(L)'
;MVAIHCHHWAMAWDEVVDHGGGATHPEYVTADARVDNRTNLLIAEYTAIRAVEAQKSSASHALVGAYLTVVAVILGFVVANRADPRLLITVPILSAVCGITILRRRRDREVAHRYVREILRPIAVQCSGDDRIFLWEEFYARHKDARSVRYEFGLQLVFPLSAAVALTATLPRLTSFGDWLAWLAGLGFLLMLLLTYGHQNREHLGRTVGAVRDICRHVVRWRRGRKPGSGLASDQ
;
A
#
# COMPACT_ATOMS: atom_id res chain seq x y z
N MET A 1 3.59 -9.78 -35.30
CA MET A 1 2.54 -10.50 -36.04
C MET A 1 1.64 -11.23 -35.03
N VAL A 2 0.78 -10.50 -34.31
CA VAL A 2 -0.31 -11.03 -33.46
C VAL A 2 -1.39 -9.94 -33.45
N ALA A 3 -2.35 -10.04 -34.35
CA ALA A 3 -3.44 -9.08 -34.49
C ALA A 3 -4.71 -9.78 -34.97
N ILE A 4 -5.13 -10.86 -34.30
CA ILE A 4 -6.38 -11.57 -34.65
C ILE A 4 -6.99 -12.20 -33.39
N HIS A 5 -7.56 -11.40 -32.47
CA HIS A 5 -8.53 -11.89 -31.47
C HIS A 5 -9.22 -10.78 -30.65
N CYS A 6 -9.64 -9.67 -31.30
CA CYS A 6 -10.50 -8.66 -30.63
C CYS A 6 -11.89 -8.51 -31.25
N HIS A 7 -12.18 -9.10 -32.42
CA HIS A 7 -13.44 -8.84 -33.11
C HIS A 7 -14.64 -9.70 -32.66
N HIS A 8 -14.43 -10.77 -31.88
CA HIS A 8 -15.52 -11.69 -31.53
C HIS A 8 -16.36 -11.24 -30.31
N TRP A 9 -15.83 -10.34 -29.47
CA TRP A 9 -16.53 -9.88 -28.26
C TRP A 9 -17.42 -8.64 -28.48
N ALA A 10 -17.32 -7.98 -29.64
CA ALA A 10 -18.12 -6.78 -29.93
C ALA A 10 -19.53 -7.10 -30.46
N MET A 11 -19.73 -8.22 -31.18
CA MET A 11 -21.03 -8.52 -31.81
C MET A 11 -22.11 -9.05 -30.85
N ALA A 12 -21.73 -9.63 -29.71
CA ALA A 12 -22.71 -10.18 -28.76
C ALA A 12 -23.43 -9.11 -27.91
N TRP A 13 -22.96 -7.85 -27.94
CA TRP A 13 -23.57 -6.77 -27.17
C TRP A 13 -24.68 -6.04 -27.92
N ASP A 14 -24.58 -5.91 -29.25
CA ASP A 14 -25.58 -5.18 -30.05
C ASP A 14 -26.89 -5.97 -30.19
N GLU A 15 -26.86 -7.31 -30.21
CA GLU A 15 -28.07 -8.14 -30.26
C GLU A 15 -28.91 -8.12 -28.96
N VAL A 16 -28.31 -7.77 -27.82
CA VAL A 16 -29.04 -7.70 -26.53
C VAL A 16 -29.83 -6.40 -26.39
N VAL A 17 -29.47 -5.35 -27.13
CA VAL A 17 -30.07 -4.02 -26.98
C VAL A 17 -31.36 -3.86 -27.82
N ASP A 18 -31.59 -4.70 -28.83
CA ASP A 18 -32.56 -4.39 -29.89
C ASP A 18 -33.94 -5.10 -29.79
N HIS A 19 -34.33 -5.63 -28.62
CA HIS A 19 -35.60 -6.39 -28.46
C HIS A 19 -36.59 -5.77 -27.44
N GLY A 20 -36.60 -4.45 -27.30
CA GLY A 20 -37.49 -3.71 -26.38
C GLY A 20 -38.67 -3.00 -27.03
N GLY A 21 -39.25 -3.52 -28.12
CA GLY A 21 -40.37 -2.89 -28.83
C GLY A 21 -41.70 -3.61 -28.60
N GLY A 22 -42.40 -3.36 -27.49
CA GLY A 22 -43.76 -3.87 -27.33
C GLY A 22 -44.42 -3.61 -25.97
N ALA A 23 -45.45 -2.76 -25.99
CA ALA A 23 -46.45 -2.53 -24.93
C ALA A 23 -46.00 -1.79 -23.66
N THR A 24 -46.05 -0.46 -23.71
CA THR A 24 -45.96 0.44 -22.55
C THR A 24 -47.21 0.36 -21.68
N HIS A 25 -47.22 -0.59 -20.74
CA HIS A 25 -48.03 -0.46 -19.53
C HIS A 25 -47.44 0.68 -18.66
N PRO A 26 -48.22 1.70 -18.26
CA PRO A 26 -47.70 2.86 -17.53
C PRO A 26 -47.09 2.51 -16.16
N GLU A 27 -47.43 1.35 -15.60
CA GLU A 27 -46.85 0.83 -14.36
C GLU A 27 -45.39 0.39 -14.53
N TYR A 28 -45.02 -0.18 -15.69
CA TYR A 28 -43.65 -0.63 -15.98
C TYR A 28 -42.69 0.53 -16.22
N VAL A 29 -43.15 1.61 -16.89
CA VAL A 29 -42.32 2.80 -17.17
C VAL A 29 -41.83 3.47 -15.88
N THR A 30 -42.64 3.47 -14.81
CA THR A 30 -42.23 4.06 -13.52
C THR A 30 -41.34 3.15 -12.66
N ALA A 31 -41.35 1.85 -12.93
CA ALA A 31 -40.50 0.87 -12.27
C ALA A 31 -39.09 0.89 -12.89
N ASP A 32 -39.00 0.86 -14.22
CA ASP A 32 -37.73 0.97 -14.95
C ASP A 32 -37.01 2.29 -14.65
N ALA A 33 -37.72 3.43 -14.69
CA ALA A 33 -37.14 4.73 -14.33
C ALA A 33 -36.62 4.79 -12.88
N ARG A 34 -37.20 4.01 -11.95
CA ARG A 34 -36.73 3.92 -10.55
C ARG A 34 -35.49 3.04 -10.42
N VAL A 35 -35.41 1.95 -11.18
CA VAL A 35 -34.24 1.08 -11.24
C VAL A 35 -33.06 1.83 -11.87
N ASP A 36 -33.30 2.55 -12.97
CA ASP A 36 -32.29 3.39 -13.63
C ASP A 36 -31.75 4.48 -12.69
N ASN A 37 -32.62 5.15 -11.94
CA ASN A 37 -32.18 6.17 -10.97
C ASN A 37 -31.33 5.59 -9.83
N ARG A 38 -31.67 4.39 -9.33
CA ARG A 38 -30.89 3.72 -8.28
C ARG A 38 -29.53 3.26 -8.80
N THR A 39 -29.50 2.68 -9.99
CA THR A 39 -28.26 2.25 -10.66
C THR A 39 -27.37 3.45 -10.95
N ASN A 40 -27.92 4.55 -11.47
CA ASN A 40 -27.19 5.80 -11.70
C ASN A 40 -26.62 6.39 -10.41
N LEU A 41 -27.37 6.35 -9.31
CA LEU A 41 -26.90 6.81 -8.01
C LEU A 41 -25.74 5.94 -7.47
N LEU A 42 -25.83 4.61 -7.62
CA LEU A 42 -24.75 3.69 -7.23
C LEU A 42 -23.48 3.90 -8.07
N ILE A 43 -23.63 4.11 -9.38
CA ILE A 43 -22.52 4.44 -10.28
C ILE A 43 -21.90 5.78 -9.88
N ALA A 44 -22.72 6.79 -9.57
CA ALA A 44 -22.24 8.09 -9.12
C ALA A 44 -21.47 7.98 -7.79
N GLU A 45 -21.97 7.20 -6.82
CA GLU A 45 -21.28 6.99 -5.54
C GLU A 45 -19.97 6.21 -5.73
N TYR A 46 -19.98 5.14 -6.53
CA TYR A 46 -18.78 4.38 -6.85
C TYR A 46 -17.71 5.24 -7.53
N THR A 47 -18.09 6.02 -8.54
CA THR A 47 -17.17 6.92 -9.26
C THR A 47 -16.62 8.02 -8.36
N ALA A 48 -17.43 8.58 -7.46
CA ALA A 48 -16.98 9.54 -6.46
C ALA A 48 -15.93 8.93 -5.50
N ILE A 49 -16.16 7.71 -5.00
CA ILE A 49 -15.19 7.00 -4.14
C ILE A 49 -13.89 6.75 -4.89
N ARG A 50 -13.97 6.28 -6.15
CA ARG A 50 -12.80 6.01 -6.99
C ARG A 50 -12.01 7.28 -7.32
N ALA A 51 -12.68 8.42 -7.53
CA ALA A 51 -12.04 9.71 -7.72
C ALA A 51 -11.25 10.13 -6.47
N VAL A 52 -11.85 9.97 -5.27
CA VAL A 52 -11.18 10.26 -4.00
C VAL A 52 -9.97 9.34 -3.80
N GLU A 53 -10.08 8.04 -4.11
CA GLU A 53 -8.93 7.13 -4.04
C GLU A 53 -7.79 7.51 -4.99
N ALA A 54 -8.12 7.86 -6.24
CA ALA A 54 -7.14 8.28 -7.24
C ALA A 54 -6.41 9.55 -6.81
N GLN A 55 -7.16 10.54 -6.32
CA GLN A 55 -6.61 11.80 -5.81
C GLN A 55 -5.67 11.55 -4.61
N LYS A 56 -6.08 10.70 -3.66
CA LYS A 56 -5.24 10.35 -2.49
C LYS A 56 -3.98 9.58 -2.90
N SER A 57 -4.06 8.71 -3.92
CA SER A 57 -2.91 7.97 -4.44
C SER A 57 -1.89 8.91 -5.08
N SER A 58 -2.33 9.78 -5.99
CA SER A 58 -1.46 10.76 -6.66
C SER A 58 -0.74 11.66 -5.65
N ALA A 59 -1.49 12.18 -4.68
CA ALA A 59 -0.92 13.03 -3.64
C ALA A 59 0.08 12.29 -2.74
N SER A 60 0.01 10.95 -2.63
CA SER A 60 0.95 10.17 -1.80
C SER A 60 2.27 9.95 -2.53
N HIS A 61 2.23 9.68 -3.84
CA HIS A 61 3.43 9.65 -4.67
C HIS A 61 4.13 11.01 -4.72
N ALA A 62 3.37 12.11 -4.82
CA ALA A 62 3.91 13.46 -4.77
C ALA A 62 4.65 13.73 -3.44
N LEU A 63 4.08 13.31 -2.30
CA LEU A 63 4.72 13.45 -0.99
C LEU A 63 6.01 12.64 -0.88
N VAL A 64 6.02 11.39 -1.37
CA VAL A 64 7.25 10.55 -1.38
C VAL A 64 8.32 11.20 -2.24
N GLY A 65 7.96 11.66 -3.45
CA GLY A 65 8.88 12.35 -4.36
C GLY A 65 9.45 13.62 -3.73
N ALA A 66 8.60 14.48 -3.18
CA ALA A 66 9.02 15.69 -2.49
C ALA A 66 9.95 15.39 -1.31
N TYR A 67 9.61 14.40 -0.49
CA TYR A 67 10.48 13.94 0.61
C TYR A 67 11.86 13.52 0.11
N LEU A 68 11.92 12.67 -0.93
CA LEU A 68 13.19 12.21 -1.49
C LEU A 68 14.02 13.37 -2.06
N THR A 69 13.39 14.35 -2.71
CA THR A 69 14.11 15.54 -3.20
C THR A 69 14.68 16.37 -2.05
N VAL A 70 13.92 16.62 -0.98
CA VAL A 70 14.41 17.36 0.18
C VAL A 70 15.55 16.63 0.87
N VAL A 71 15.44 15.31 1.07
CA VAL A 71 16.52 14.51 1.64
C VAL A 71 17.76 14.54 0.75
N ALA A 72 17.61 14.37 -0.57
CA ALA A 72 18.72 14.42 -1.51
C ALA A 72 19.42 15.79 -1.50
N VAL A 73 18.64 16.88 -1.41
CA VAL A 73 19.17 18.25 -1.29
C VAL A 73 19.95 18.42 0.01
N ILE A 74 19.41 18.00 1.16
CA ILE A 74 20.11 18.06 2.45
C ILE A 74 21.41 17.25 2.38
N LEU A 75 21.36 16.03 1.84
CA LEU A 75 22.53 15.18 1.69
C LEU A 75 23.58 15.83 0.78
N GLY A 76 23.14 16.40 -0.34
CA GLY A 76 23.98 17.13 -1.28
C GLY A 76 24.66 18.33 -0.64
N PHE A 77 23.95 19.13 0.16
CA PHE A 77 24.54 20.25 0.90
C PHE A 77 25.60 19.78 1.90
N VAL A 78 25.32 18.73 2.65
CA VAL A 78 26.25 18.20 3.66
C VAL A 78 27.50 17.60 3.02
N VAL A 79 27.35 16.86 1.91
CA VAL A 79 28.46 16.19 1.23
C VAL A 79 29.27 17.15 0.35
N ALA A 80 28.61 17.98 -0.46
CA ALA A 80 29.28 18.83 -1.45
C ALA A 80 29.82 20.13 -0.84
N ASN A 81 29.04 20.78 0.03
CA ASN A 81 29.39 22.10 0.57
C ASN A 81 30.06 22.02 1.96
N ARG A 82 30.31 20.82 2.48
CA ARG A 82 30.72 20.59 3.89
C ARG A 82 29.85 21.38 4.88
N ALA A 83 28.56 21.51 4.55
CA ALA A 83 27.61 22.23 5.39
C ALA A 83 27.54 21.57 6.77
N ASP A 84 27.07 22.34 7.76
CA ASP A 84 26.96 21.86 9.13
C ASP A 84 26.14 20.56 9.17
N PRO A 85 26.75 19.42 9.55
CA PRO A 85 26.08 18.12 9.55
C PRO A 85 24.89 18.06 10.52
N ARG A 86 24.71 19.05 11.40
CA ARG A 86 23.49 19.25 12.19
C ARG A 86 22.22 19.37 11.32
N LEU A 87 22.34 19.78 10.06
CA LEU A 87 21.22 19.76 9.10
C LEU A 87 20.55 18.39 8.96
N LEU A 88 21.30 17.29 9.14
CA LEU A 88 20.75 15.93 9.07
C LEU A 88 19.74 15.61 10.18
N ILE A 89 19.75 16.36 11.29
CA ILE A 89 18.79 16.19 12.39
C ILE A 89 17.35 16.54 11.95
N THR A 90 17.20 17.31 10.86
CA THR A 90 15.88 17.60 10.28
C THR A 90 15.26 16.40 9.57
N VAL A 91 16.08 15.44 9.10
CA VAL A 91 15.62 14.28 8.32
C VAL A 91 14.70 13.36 9.13
N PRO A 92 14.98 13.01 10.40
CA PRO A 92 14.05 12.29 11.26
C PRO A 92 12.68 12.95 11.42
N ILE A 93 12.65 14.28 11.54
CA ILE A 93 11.41 15.04 11.71
C ILE A 93 10.58 14.98 10.40
N LEU A 94 11.22 15.27 9.26
CA LEU A 94 10.61 15.15 7.93
C LEU A 94 10.11 13.73 7.68
N SER A 95 10.92 12.73 8.02
CA SER A 95 10.57 11.32 7.90
C SER A 95 9.33 10.96 8.72
N ALA A 96 9.24 11.41 9.97
CA ALA A 96 8.08 11.17 10.81
C ALA A 96 6.81 11.85 10.26
N VAL A 97 6.88 13.12 9.88
CA VAL A 97 5.74 13.86 9.32
C VAL A 97 5.24 13.22 8.02
N CYS A 98 6.14 12.93 7.08
CA CYS A 98 5.79 12.29 5.81
C CYS A 98 5.28 10.85 6.03
N GLY A 99 5.97 10.06 6.86
CA GLY A 99 5.60 8.68 7.15
C GLY A 99 4.23 8.56 7.80
N ILE A 100 3.94 9.36 8.84
CA ILE A 100 2.63 9.38 9.51
C ILE A 100 1.53 9.82 8.53
N THR A 101 1.79 10.82 7.69
CA THR A 101 0.81 11.29 6.69
C THR A 101 0.45 10.20 5.69
N ILE A 102 1.43 9.45 5.21
CA ILE A 102 1.21 8.33 4.28
C ILE A 102 0.44 7.19 4.96
N LEU A 103 0.81 6.85 6.21
CA LEU A 103 0.13 5.81 6.98
C LEU A 103 -1.35 6.15 7.23
N ARG A 104 -1.66 7.41 7.52
CA ARG A 104 -3.05 7.90 7.66
C ARG A 104 -3.83 7.72 6.37
N ARG A 105 -3.26 8.08 5.22
CA ARG A 105 -3.91 7.92 3.91
C ARG A 105 -4.18 6.46 3.56
N ARG A 106 -3.29 5.55 3.96
CA ARG A 106 -3.50 4.11 3.78
C ARG A 106 -4.72 3.64 4.57
N ARG A 107 -4.87 4.07 5.82
CA ARG A 107 -6.03 3.73 6.66
C ARG A 107 -7.33 4.20 6.01
N ASP A 108 -7.36 5.44 5.52
CA ASP A 108 -8.55 5.97 4.84
C ASP A 108 -8.92 5.12 3.61
N ARG A 109 -7.91 4.67 2.85
CA ARG A 109 -8.13 3.80 1.68
C ARG A 109 -8.70 2.44 2.08
N GLU A 110 -8.18 1.84 3.16
CA GLU A 110 -8.69 0.57 3.68
C GLU A 110 -10.15 0.69 4.15
N VAL A 111 -10.52 1.82 4.77
CA VAL A 111 -11.90 2.10 5.16
C VAL A 111 -12.81 2.27 3.94
N ALA A 112 -12.37 3.02 2.92
CA ALA A 112 -13.12 3.18 1.68
C ALA A 112 -13.33 1.82 0.96
N HIS A 113 -12.28 1.01 0.87
CA HIS A 113 -12.35 -0.32 0.27
C HIS A 113 -13.30 -1.25 1.03
N ARG A 114 -13.33 -1.13 2.37
CA ARG A 114 -14.28 -1.86 3.21
C ARG A 114 -15.72 -1.44 2.94
N TYR A 115 -15.99 -0.13 2.88
CA TYR A 115 -17.30 0.42 2.56
C TYR A 115 -17.81 -0.09 1.19
N VAL A 116 -16.96 -0.08 0.16
CA VAL A 116 -17.31 -0.58 -1.17
C VAL A 116 -17.70 -2.06 -1.10
N ARG A 117 -16.95 -2.87 -0.37
CA ARG A 117 -17.17 -4.32 -0.29
C ARG A 117 -18.35 -4.71 0.58
N GLU A 118 -18.54 -4.05 1.71
CA GLU A 118 -19.54 -4.43 2.71
C GLU A 118 -20.91 -3.80 2.45
N ILE A 119 -20.96 -2.60 1.85
CA ILE A 119 -22.19 -1.83 1.67
C ILE A 119 -22.55 -1.71 0.20
N LEU A 120 -21.64 -1.24 -0.65
CA LEU A 120 -21.97 -0.99 -2.06
C LEU A 120 -22.21 -2.28 -2.85
N ARG A 121 -21.36 -3.29 -2.64
CA ARG A 121 -21.48 -4.58 -3.34
C ARG A 121 -22.86 -5.22 -3.17
N PRO A 122 -23.38 -5.49 -1.95
CA PRO A 122 -24.66 -6.17 -1.81
C PRO A 122 -25.82 -5.37 -2.42
N ILE A 123 -25.79 -4.04 -2.33
CA ILE A 123 -26.81 -3.18 -2.94
C ILE A 123 -26.74 -3.26 -4.47
N ALA A 124 -25.53 -3.21 -5.04
CA ALA A 124 -25.34 -3.31 -6.48
C ALA A 124 -25.77 -4.68 -7.03
N VAL A 125 -25.51 -5.78 -6.31
CA VAL A 125 -25.99 -7.12 -6.70
C VAL A 125 -27.51 -7.20 -6.62
N GLN A 126 -28.13 -6.60 -5.60
CA GLN A 126 -29.61 -6.53 -5.51
C GLN A 126 -30.23 -5.72 -6.64
N CYS A 127 -29.60 -4.61 -7.05
CA CYS A 127 -30.14 -3.76 -8.12
C CYS A 127 -29.91 -4.32 -9.52
N SER A 128 -28.78 -5.00 -9.75
CA SER A 128 -28.42 -5.50 -11.09
C SER A 128 -28.83 -6.95 -11.35
N GLY A 129 -29.05 -7.75 -10.30
CA GLY A 129 -29.24 -9.19 -10.43
C GLY A 129 -28.00 -9.97 -10.85
N ASP A 130 -26.83 -9.31 -11.02
CA ASP A 130 -25.59 -9.95 -11.45
C ASP A 130 -24.46 -9.74 -10.42
N ASP A 131 -23.98 -10.84 -9.84
CA ASP A 131 -22.84 -10.84 -8.90
C ASP A 131 -21.49 -10.65 -9.61
N ARG A 132 -21.46 -10.69 -10.96
CA ARG A 132 -20.23 -10.59 -11.75
C ARG A 132 -19.75 -9.16 -11.95
N ILE A 133 -20.50 -8.14 -11.51
CA ILE A 133 -20.12 -6.72 -11.65
C ILE A 133 -18.77 -6.40 -10.97
N PHE A 134 -18.41 -7.12 -9.89
CA PHE A 134 -17.16 -6.90 -9.14
C PHE A 134 -16.08 -7.96 -9.40
N LEU A 135 -16.27 -8.84 -10.38
CA LEU A 135 -15.37 -9.97 -10.65
C LEU A 135 -13.96 -9.50 -11.04
N TRP A 136 -13.85 -8.36 -11.73
CA TRP A 136 -12.56 -7.74 -12.04
C TRP A 136 -11.81 -7.28 -10.79
N GLU A 137 -12.50 -6.64 -9.83
CA GLU A 137 -11.87 -6.21 -8.58
C GLU A 137 -11.41 -7.40 -7.73
N GLU A 138 -12.19 -8.49 -7.70
CA GLU A 138 -11.80 -9.74 -7.02
C GLU A 138 -10.62 -10.43 -7.70
N PHE A 139 -10.60 -10.45 -9.03
CA PHE A 139 -9.49 -10.97 -9.81
C PHE A 139 -8.22 -10.17 -9.54
N TYR A 140 -8.32 -8.84 -9.56
CA TYR A 140 -7.19 -7.95 -9.27
C TYR A 140 -6.72 -8.08 -7.81
N ALA A 141 -7.64 -8.16 -6.84
CA ALA A 141 -7.30 -8.35 -5.43
C ALA A 141 -6.51 -9.65 -5.19
N ARG A 142 -6.95 -10.76 -5.78
CA ARG A 142 -6.25 -12.06 -5.70
C ARG A 142 -4.83 -12.01 -6.25
N HIS A 143 -4.59 -11.25 -7.32
CA HIS A 143 -3.26 -11.13 -7.92
C HIS A 143 -2.37 -10.09 -7.22
N LYS A 144 -2.97 -9.13 -6.50
CA LYS A 144 -2.24 -8.08 -5.78
C LYS A 144 -1.60 -8.58 -4.47
N ASP A 145 -2.25 -9.52 -3.78
CA ASP A 145 -1.96 -9.88 -2.38
C ASP A 145 -0.53 -10.42 -2.10
N ALA A 146 0.12 -11.08 -3.05
CA ALA A 146 1.44 -11.69 -2.80
C ALA A 146 2.64 -10.75 -3.09
N ARG A 147 2.52 -9.88 -4.10
CA ARG A 147 3.65 -9.07 -4.61
C ARG A 147 3.61 -7.62 -4.14
N SER A 148 2.41 -7.05 -3.94
CA SER A 148 2.29 -5.62 -3.56
C SER A 148 2.65 -5.38 -2.10
N VAL A 149 2.31 -6.29 -1.19
CA VAL A 149 2.52 -6.07 0.25
C VAL A 149 4.00 -5.87 0.59
N ARG A 150 4.90 -6.66 -0.01
CA ARG A 150 6.36 -6.51 0.22
C ARG A 150 6.90 -5.22 -0.37
N TYR A 151 6.41 -4.82 -1.55
CA TYR A 151 6.84 -3.58 -2.21
C TYR A 151 6.36 -2.34 -1.45
N GLU A 152 5.10 -2.34 -1.01
CA GLU A 152 4.53 -1.28 -0.18
C GLU A 152 5.23 -1.20 1.18
N PHE A 153 5.56 -2.35 1.77
CA PHE A 153 6.31 -2.42 3.02
C PHE A 153 7.75 -1.89 2.86
N GLY A 154 8.41 -2.25 1.76
CA GLY A 154 9.74 -1.75 1.40
C GLY A 154 9.76 -0.23 1.21
N LEU A 155 8.74 0.31 0.53
CA LEU A 155 8.60 1.76 0.34
C LEU A 155 8.36 2.48 1.68
N GLN A 156 7.58 1.89 2.59
CA GLN A 156 7.34 2.46 3.92
C GLN A 156 8.57 2.42 4.82
N LEU A 157 9.46 1.43 4.64
CA LEU A 157 10.72 1.33 5.37
C LEU A 157 11.74 2.41 4.98
N VAL A 158 11.58 3.05 3.82
CA VAL A 158 12.48 4.14 3.38
C VAL A 158 12.53 5.26 4.41
N PHE A 159 11.37 5.62 4.99
CA PHE A 159 11.28 6.70 5.99
C PHE A 159 12.04 6.39 7.30
N PRO A 160 11.75 5.31 8.04
CA PRO A 160 12.46 5.02 9.28
C PRO A 160 13.95 4.70 9.03
N LEU A 161 14.30 4.08 7.90
CA LEU A 161 15.70 3.78 7.57
C LEU A 161 16.52 5.04 7.31
N SER A 162 16.01 5.97 6.50
CA SER A 162 16.71 7.23 6.25
C SER A 162 16.87 8.07 7.52
N ALA A 163 15.86 8.10 8.39
CA ALA A 163 15.93 8.76 9.69
C ALA A 163 16.97 8.10 10.62
N ALA A 164 17.01 6.77 10.68
CA ALA A 164 18.01 6.04 11.46
C ALA A 164 19.43 6.28 10.94
N VAL A 165 19.63 6.27 9.62
CA VAL A 165 20.92 6.60 9.00
C VAL A 165 21.33 8.04 9.31
N ALA A 166 20.41 9.00 9.25
CA ALA A 166 20.70 10.39 9.58
C ALA A 166 21.08 10.58 11.07
N LEU A 167 20.38 9.92 12.00
CA LEU A 167 20.69 9.98 13.44
C LEU A 167 22.02 9.30 13.79
N THR A 168 22.32 8.17 13.16
CA THR A 168 23.60 7.46 13.38
C THR A 168 24.77 8.24 12.80
N ALA A 169 24.60 8.86 11.63
CA ALA A 169 25.64 9.69 11.01
C ALA A 169 25.93 10.99 11.78
N THR A 170 24.97 11.52 12.54
CA THR A 170 25.13 12.73 13.36
C THR A 170 25.71 12.46 14.74
N LEU A 171 25.62 11.22 15.24
CA LEU A 171 26.09 10.81 16.57
C LEU A 171 27.54 11.22 16.90
N PRO A 172 28.57 10.98 16.05
CA PRO A 172 29.96 11.32 16.40
C PRO A 172 30.24 12.82 16.42
N ARG A 173 29.27 13.66 16.04
CA ARG A 173 29.44 15.11 15.89
C ARG A 173 28.67 15.93 16.93
N LEU A 174 28.05 15.28 17.90
CA LEU A 174 27.32 15.92 18.99
C LEU A 174 28.30 16.49 20.01
N THR A 175 28.52 17.81 19.99
CA THR A 175 29.46 18.48 20.92
C THR A 175 28.75 19.39 21.92
N SER A 176 27.60 19.96 21.54
CA SER A 176 26.82 20.87 22.40
C SER A 176 25.64 20.17 23.06
N PHE A 177 25.22 20.66 24.23
CA PHE A 177 23.97 20.26 24.87
C PHE A 177 22.74 20.49 23.96
N GLY A 178 22.76 21.56 23.16
CA GLY A 178 21.71 21.83 22.17
C GLY A 178 21.64 20.75 21.09
N ASP A 179 22.79 20.22 20.67
CA ASP A 179 22.86 19.14 19.67
C ASP A 179 22.26 17.85 20.23
N TRP A 180 22.53 17.55 21.50
CA TRP A 180 21.94 16.42 22.20
C TRP A 180 20.42 16.52 22.31
N LEU A 181 19.89 17.70 22.66
CA LEU A 181 18.43 17.93 22.69
C LEU A 181 17.80 17.74 21.31
N ALA A 182 18.42 18.30 20.26
CA ALA A 182 17.94 18.16 18.89
C ALA A 182 17.99 16.70 18.42
N TRP A 183 19.06 15.97 18.75
CA TRP A 183 19.21 14.55 18.45
C TRP A 183 18.15 13.69 19.18
N LEU A 184 17.93 13.95 20.47
CA LEU A 184 16.88 13.28 21.26
C LEU A 184 15.49 13.56 20.71
N ALA A 185 15.21 14.78 20.27
CA ALA A 185 13.96 15.11 19.60
C ALA A 185 13.79 14.29 18.31
N GLY A 186 14.84 14.23 17.47
CA GLY A 186 14.84 13.40 16.27
C GLY A 186 14.63 11.91 16.55
N LEU A 187 15.27 11.38 17.60
CA LEU A 187 15.05 10.01 18.08
C LEU A 187 13.59 9.80 18.53
N GLY A 188 13.02 10.76 19.26
CA GLY A 188 11.61 10.73 19.67
C GLY A 188 10.66 10.63 18.48
N PHE A 189 10.88 11.42 17.43
CA PHE A 189 10.11 11.35 16.18
C PHE A 189 10.28 10.02 15.45
N LEU A 190 11.51 9.47 15.40
CA LEU A 190 11.76 8.15 14.84
C LEU A 190 11.02 7.05 15.62
N LEU A 191 11.07 7.10 16.95
CA LEU A 191 10.34 6.15 17.80
C LEU A 191 8.84 6.28 17.62
N MET A 192 8.30 7.49 17.55
CA MET A 192 6.88 7.74 17.28
C MET A 192 6.47 7.15 15.92
N LEU A 193 7.28 7.32 14.88
CA LEU A 193 7.06 6.74 13.56
C LEU A 193 7.07 5.21 13.64
N LEU A 194 8.06 4.60 14.30
CA LEU A 194 8.17 3.15 14.47
C LEU A 194 7.02 2.57 15.29
N LEU A 195 6.56 3.27 16.33
CA LEU A 195 5.41 2.87 17.13
C LEU A 195 4.11 2.92 16.32
N THR A 196 3.90 4.00 15.57
CA THR A 196 2.74 4.14 14.67
C THR A 196 2.74 3.04 13.62
N TYR A 197 3.91 2.77 13.04
CA TYR A 197 4.12 1.71 12.07
C TYR A 197 3.84 0.33 12.66
N GLY A 198 4.46 0.04 13.81
CA GLY A 198 4.28 -1.22 14.52
C GLY A 198 2.83 -1.45 14.90
N HIS A 199 2.13 -0.42 15.41
CA HIS A 199 0.72 -0.48 15.77
C HIS A 199 -0.16 -0.80 14.57
N GLN A 200 0.00 -0.08 13.44
CA GLN A 200 -0.78 -0.32 12.23
C GLN A 200 -0.50 -1.70 11.64
N ASN A 201 0.74 -2.15 11.72
CA ASN A 201 1.15 -3.40 11.10
C ASN A 201 1.08 -4.59 12.07
N ARG A 202 0.52 -4.45 13.29
CA ARG A 202 0.39 -5.55 14.26
C ARG A 202 -0.31 -6.78 13.66
N GLU A 203 -1.35 -6.57 12.87
CA GLU A 203 -2.12 -7.63 12.21
C GLU A 203 -1.33 -8.39 11.12
N HIS A 204 -0.35 -7.72 10.51
CA HIS A 204 0.55 -8.30 9.50
C HIS A 204 1.84 -8.86 10.12
N LEU A 205 2.34 -8.24 11.18
CA LEU A 205 3.51 -8.65 11.95
C LEU A 205 3.26 -9.97 12.67
N GLY A 206 2.05 -10.20 13.21
CA GLY A 206 1.70 -11.50 13.80
C GLY A 206 1.86 -12.67 12.83
N ARG A 207 1.52 -12.48 11.55
CA ARG A 207 1.65 -13.49 10.49
C ARG A 207 3.09 -13.66 10.00
N THR A 208 3.84 -12.57 9.87
CA THR A 208 5.23 -12.61 9.38
C THR A 208 6.22 -13.08 10.42
N VAL A 209 6.05 -12.72 11.70
CA VAL A 209 6.88 -13.22 12.80
C VAL A 209 6.72 -14.73 12.96
N GLY A 210 5.52 -15.28 12.73
CA GLY A 210 5.29 -16.72 12.64
C GLY A 210 6.11 -17.36 11.51
N ALA A 211 6.01 -16.82 10.29
CA ALA A 211 6.74 -17.33 9.13
C ALA A 211 8.27 -17.24 9.29
N VAL A 212 8.81 -16.13 9.81
CA VAL A 212 10.24 -15.95 10.06
C VAL A 212 10.73 -16.89 11.16
N ARG A 213 9.94 -17.10 12.20
CA ARG A 213 10.25 -18.08 13.27
C ARG A 213 10.29 -19.51 12.72
N ASP A 214 9.41 -19.86 11.80
CA ASP A 214 9.40 -21.18 11.17
C ASP A 214 10.56 -21.35 10.18
N ILE A 215 10.92 -20.32 9.42
CA ILE A 215 12.13 -20.31 8.58
C ILE A 215 13.39 -20.45 9.44
N CYS A 216 13.51 -19.67 10.53
CA CYS A 216 14.64 -19.79 11.46
C CYS A 216 14.74 -21.18 12.08
N ARG A 217 13.62 -21.78 12.49
CA ARG A 217 13.59 -23.17 12.96
C ARG A 217 14.01 -24.15 11.87
N HIS A 218 13.60 -23.92 10.63
CA HIS A 218 13.97 -24.77 9.51
C HIS A 218 15.47 -24.69 9.20
N VAL A 219 16.05 -23.48 9.25
CA VAL A 219 17.49 -23.24 9.06
C VAL A 219 18.29 -23.84 10.21
N VAL A 220 17.85 -23.69 11.46
CA VAL A 220 18.52 -24.29 12.63
C VAL A 220 18.46 -25.82 12.59
N ARG A 221 17.32 -26.41 12.19
CA ARG A 221 17.19 -27.87 11.97
C ARG A 221 18.09 -28.35 10.84
N TRP A 222 18.13 -27.62 9.73
CA TRP A 222 19.01 -27.95 8.59
C TRP A 222 20.49 -27.90 8.98
N ARG A 223 20.90 -26.91 9.78
CA ARG A 223 22.26 -26.84 10.32
C ARG A 223 22.59 -27.98 11.29
N ARG A 224 21.63 -28.45 12.11
CA ARG A 224 21.84 -29.59 13.03
C ARG A 224 21.87 -30.95 12.34
N GLY A 225 21.18 -31.11 11.20
CA GLY A 225 21.19 -32.34 10.40
C GLY A 225 22.47 -32.55 9.60
N ARG A 226 23.26 -31.49 9.38
CA ARG A 226 24.57 -31.54 8.73
C ARG A 226 25.67 -31.81 9.76
N LYS A 227 25.62 -32.95 10.45
CA LYS A 227 26.85 -33.51 11.02
C LYS A 227 27.67 -34.03 9.83
N PRO A 228 28.84 -33.45 9.51
CA PRO A 228 29.72 -34.06 8.53
C PRO A 228 30.02 -35.46 9.03
N GLY A 229 29.73 -36.46 8.20
CA GLY A 229 30.13 -37.82 8.46
C GLY A 229 31.63 -37.84 8.66
N SER A 230 32.03 -38.00 9.92
CA SER A 230 33.29 -38.59 10.31
C SER A 230 33.30 -40.01 9.75
N GLY A 231 33.78 -40.15 8.53
CA GLY A 231 33.78 -41.42 7.81
C GLY A 231 34.78 -41.35 6.68
N LEU A 232 36.06 -41.50 7.04
CA LEU A 232 36.99 -42.47 6.48
C LEU A 232 38.38 -42.22 7.08
N ALA A 233 38.58 -42.80 8.27
CA ALA A 233 39.85 -43.41 8.61
C ALA A 233 39.83 -44.84 8.02
N SER A 234 41.03 -45.38 7.76
CA SER A 234 41.36 -46.72 7.22
C SER A 234 41.55 -46.78 5.70
N ASP A 235 42.78 -46.52 5.24
CA ASP A 235 43.74 -47.60 4.90
C ASP A 235 45.01 -47.01 4.29
N GLN A 236 46.08 -46.93 5.10
CA GLN A 236 47.48 -47.13 4.72
C GLN A 236 48.36 -47.25 5.96
#